data_AF-A0A7W6SIB0-F1
#
_entry.id   AF-A0A7W6SIB0-F1
#
_cell.length_a   1.000
_cell.length_b   1.000
_cell.length_c   1.000
_cell.angle_alpha   90.00
_cell.angle_beta   90.00
_cell.angle_gamma   90.00
#
_symmetry.space_group_name_H-M   'P 1'
#
loop_
_entity.id
_entity.type
_entity.pdbx_description
1 polymer ?
#
loop_
_entity_poly.entity_id
_entity_poly.type
_entity_poly.pdbx_seq_one_letter_code
_entity_poly.pdbx_strand_id
1 'polypeptide(L)'
;MTDETHANLDRLLQSGGIRLGEAQRDRLSWLVGQYGTPALDGIPDGRRNGVVILKEPLSGAAAELFYRSLNPGCALVIPRSENPGFDFLKSKLTEFGTVGPCGADGPHEMWWGGTGWPKLLAAADESGIRPRVVSCYPRGGDEAASLRLRQSIERLRLDCHIEPVGTQFGDRLLCFEKAEFMVRMWTKYREPLLFVETDAVLRAAPLLPSFLGCDVAVHKWNRWEISARMLYLGRSARAERLLRTWQQLSASYPAIWEGYLLDQAWSLTSSQVPLDTVWLPRSYHALKGDLGASRATILHDQQTTTLELGSDPGFASMVRAARRAGRTGARDAFMVMTSKAETGNGIAVILRNVSANDAGAVAATVEAVTGAYAADCGGYSRLELSLCAWQDDVGAAREAAAQARYRILEIAPGQRIANDFFAAHASDDAVMPARRLFP
;
A
#
# COMPACT_ATOMS: atom_id res chain seq x y z
N MET A 1 -12.48 -22.00 -8.00
CA MET A 1 -12.14 -21.75 -9.42
C MET A 1 -11.79 -23.08 -10.06
N THR A 2 -12.11 -23.27 -11.34
CA THR A 2 -11.75 -24.49 -12.09
C THR A 2 -10.30 -24.41 -12.57
N ASP A 3 -9.62 -25.55 -12.70
CA ASP A 3 -8.23 -25.62 -13.20
C ASP A 3 -8.07 -24.97 -14.59
N GLU A 4 -9.12 -25.03 -15.42
CA GLU A 4 -9.17 -24.35 -16.72
C GLU A 4 -9.10 -22.83 -16.61
N THR A 5 -9.72 -22.22 -15.59
CA THR A 5 -9.68 -20.76 -15.38
C THR A 5 -8.27 -20.29 -15.04
N HIS A 6 -7.54 -21.05 -14.21
CA HIS A 6 -6.14 -20.75 -13.89
C HIS A 6 -5.23 -20.90 -15.12
N ALA A 7 -5.37 -22.01 -15.87
CA ALA A 7 -4.61 -22.22 -17.10
C ALA A 7 -4.90 -21.16 -18.18
N ASN A 8 -6.11 -20.60 -18.21
CA ASN A 8 -6.45 -19.48 -19.08
C ASN A 8 -5.80 -18.17 -18.65
N LEU A 9 -5.78 -17.89 -17.34
CA LEU A 9 -5.15 -16.69 -16.80
C LEU A 9 -3.63 -16.71 -17.00
N ASP A 10 -2.97 -17.83 -16.73
CA ASP A 10 -1.51 -17.96 -16.93
C ASP A 10 -1.13 -17.77 -18.40
N ARG A 11 -1.89 -18.38 -19.33
CA ARG A 11 -1.69 -18.16 -20.77
C ARG A 11 -1.87 -16.71 -21.17
N LEU A 12 -2.88 -16.03 -20.61
CA LEU A 12 -3.12 -14.61 -20.86
C LEU A 12 -1.94 -13.76 -20.39
N LEU A 13 -1.48 -13.96 -19.15
CA LEU A 13 -0.33 -13.24 -18.59
C LEU A 13 0.94 -13.49 -19.41
N GLN A 14 1.22 -14.74 -19.78
CA GLN A 14 2.35 -15.10 -20.64
C GLN A 14 2.28 -14.43 -22.02
N SER A 15 1.11 -14.46 -22.67
CA SER A 15 0.91 -13.78 -23.96
C SER A 15 1.07 -12.25 -23.85
N GLY A 16 0.74 -11.70 -22.68
CA GLY A 16 0.93 -10.30 -22.35
C GLY A 16 2.35 -9.95 -21.94
N GLY A 17 3.27 -10.92 -21.78
CA GLY A 17 4.58 -10.65 -21.20
C GLY A 17 4.49 -10.05 -19.79
N ILE A 18 3.42 -10.38 -19.04
CA ILE A 18 3.20 -9.89 -17.68
C ILE A 18 3.67 -10.97 -16.72
N ARG A 19 4.74 -10.69 -15.99
CA ARG A 19 5.12 -11.48 -14.83
C ARG A 19 4.36 -10.95 -13.62
N LEU A 20 3.83 -11.82 -12.77
CA LEU A 20 3.23 -11.46 -11.48
C LEU A 20 3.77 -12.41 -10.42
N GLY A 21 4.07 -11.89 -9.22
CA GLY A 21 4.40 -12.73 -8.08
C GLY A 21 3.15 -13.39 -7.48
N GLU A 22 3.35 -14.36 -6.60
CA GLU A 22 2.27 -15.19 -6.03
C GLU A 22 1.11 -14.35 -5.45
N ALA A 23 1.41 -13.43 -4.54
CA ALA A 23 0.41 -12.57 -3.91
C ALA A 23 -0.38 -11.70 -4.91
N GLN A 24 0.28 -11.21 -5.96
CA GLN A 24 -0.36 -10.42 -7.00
C GLN A 24 -1.26 -11.31 -7.88
N ARG A 25 -0.82 -12.54 -8.19
CA ARG A 25 -1.63 -13.54 -8.89
C ARG A 25 -2.84 -13.96 -8.08
N ASP A 26 -2.70 -14.14 -6.76
CA ASP A 26 -3.81 -14.50 -5.88
C ASP A 26 -4.91 -13.43 -5.93
N ARG A 27 -4.51 -12.15 -5.80
CA ARG A 27 -5.45 -11.03 -5.90
C ARG A 27 -6.08 -10.93 -7.29
N LEU A 28 -5.32 -11.12 -8.37
CA LEU A 28 -5.87 -11.14 -9.73
C LEU A 28 -6.86 -12.30 -9.93
N SER A 29 -6.54 -13.49 -9.43
CA SER A 29 -7.39 -14.67 -9.54
C SER A 29 -8.68 -14.49 -8.74
N TRP A 30 -8.59 -13.89 -7.54
CA TRP A 30 -9.75 -13.48 -6.77
C TRP A 30 -10.63 -12.49 -7.56
N LEU A 31 -10.04 -11.48 -8.19
CA LEU A 31 -10.78 -10.52 -9.03
C LEU A 31 -11.46 -11.18 -10.22
N VAL A 32 -10.81 -12.14 -10.87
CA VAL A 32 -11.41 -12.93 -11.96
C VAL A 32 -12.61 -13.73 -11.44
N GLY A 33 -12.51 -14.31 -10.24
CA GLY A 33 -13.63 -14.99 -9.58
C GLY A 33 -14.82 -14.07 -9.29
N GLN A 34 -14.57 -12.80 -8.97
CA GLN A 34 -15.63 -11.82 -8.67
C GLN A 34 -16.20 -11.14 -9.91
N TYR A 35 -15.36 -10.78 -10.86
CA TYR A 35 -15.73 -9.93 -12.00
C TYR A 35 -15.96 -10.72 -13.28
N GLY A 36 -15.36 -11.90 -13.43
CA GLY A 36 -15.40 -12.72 -14.62
C GLY A 36 -14.09 -12.68 -15.41
N THR A 37 -14.12 -13.23 -16.62
CA THR A 37 -12.95 -13.49 -17.46
C THR A 37 -12.05 -12.24 -17.64
N PRO A 38 -10.73 -12.38 -17.48
CA PRO A 38 -9.78 -11.30 -17.71
C PRO A 38 -9.52 -11.08 -19.20
N ALA A 39 -9.23 -9.84 -19.59
CA ALA A 39 -8.78 -9.48 -20.93
C ALA A 39 -7.61 -8.49 -20.87
N LEU A 40 -6.65 -8.65 -21.78
CA LEU A 40 -5.57 -7.67 -22.01
C LEU A 40 -6.10 -6.50 -22.85
N ASP A 41 -5.44 -5.34 -22.69
CA ASP A 41 -5.54 -4.11 -23.49
C ASP A 41 -6.52 -4.18 -24.67
N GLY A 42 -7.59 -3.40 -24.58
CA GLY A 42 -8.45 -3.17 -25.72
C GLY A 42 -9.51 -2.13 -25.41
N ILE A 43 -9.74 -1.25 -26.37
CA ILE A 43 -11.03 -0.62 -26.58
C ILE A 43 -11.67 -1.35 -27.78
N PRO A 44 -12.57 -2.33 -27.57
CA PRO A 44 -13.51 -2.76 -28.60
C PRO A 44 -14.95 -2.39 -28.20
N ASP A 45 -15.74 -2.06 -29.21
CA ASP A 45 -17.10 -1.53 -29.12
C ASP A 45 -18.02 -2.35 -28.19
N GLY A 46 -18.37 -1.79 -27.03
CA GLY A 46 -19.42 -2.34 -26.16
C GLY A 46 -19.22 -2.11 -24.66
N ARG A 47 -20.30 -2.29 -23.89
CA ARG A 47 -20.25 -2.29 -22.41
C ARG A 47 -19.54 -3.56 -21.92
N ARG A 48 -18.35 -3.41 -21.34
CA ARG A 48 -17.56 -4.51 -20.77
C ARG A 48 -18.11 -4.97 -19.41
N ASN A 49 -18.03 -6.26 -19.12
CA ASN A 49 -18.04 -6.82 -17.76
C ASN A 49 -16.77 -7.67 -17.64
N GLY A 50 -16.20 -7.81 -16.44
CA GLY A 50 -14.98 -8.61 -16.25
C GLY A 50 -13.78 -7.84 -15.72
N VAL A 51 -12.62 -8.49 -15.76
CA VAL A 51 -11.34 -7.89 -15.37
C VAL A 51 -10.63 -7.37 -16.61
N VAL A 52 -10.22 -6.11 -16.60
CA VAL A 52 -9.36 -5.53 -17.64
C VAL A 52 -7.97 -5.38 -17.08
N ILE A 53 -6.97 -5.93 -17.77
CA ILE A 53 -5.57 -5.79 -17.41
C ILE A 53 -4.95 -4.78 -18.38
N LEU A 54 -4.59 -3.61 -17.85
CA LEU A 54 -4.00 -2.52 -18.63
C LEU A 54 -2.48 -2.58 -18.50
N LYS A 55 -1.79 -2.86 -19.60
CA LYS A 55 -0.33 -3.01 -19.61
C LYS A 55 0.40 -1.71 -19.83
N GLU A 56 -0.14 -0.89 -20.72
CA GLU A 56 0.50 0.34 -21.17
C GLU A 56 -0.41 1.55 -20.90
N PRO A 57 0.16 2.72 -20.56
CA PRO A 57 -0.62 3.91 -20.28
C PRO A 57 -1.37 4.38 -21.53
N LEU A 58 -2.63 4.75 -21.34
CA LEU A 58 -3.45 5.32 -22.41
C LEU A 58 -3.15 6.82 -22.56
N SER A 59 -3.18 7.33 -23.78
CA SER A 59 -3.19 8.78 -24.01
C SER A 59 -4.40 9.43 -23.31
N GLY A 60 -4.35 10.73 -22.99
CA GLY A 60 -5.44 11.40 -22.27
C GLY A 60 -6.82 11.22 -22.92
N ALA A 61 -6.90 11.30 -24.25
CA ALA A 61 -8.15 11.08 -24.99
C ALA A 61 -8.60 9.60 -24.94
N ALA A 62 -7.68 8.66 -25.10
CA ALA A 62 -7.99 7.23 -25.01
C ALA A 62 -8.41 6.82 -23.59
N ALA A 63 -7.78 7.38 -22.56
CA ALA A 63 -8.13 7.18 -21.16
C ALA A 63 -9.54 7.70 -20.85
N GLU A 64 -9.93 8.85 -21.41
CA GLU A 64 -11.29 9.38 -21.25
C GLU A 64 -12.35 8.48 -21.90
N LEU A 65 -12.10 8.04 -23.14
CA LEU A 65 -12.99 7.10 -23.83
C LEU A 65 -13.09 5.77 -23.09
N PHE A 66 -11.95 5.26 -22.64
CA PHE A 66 -11.88 4.02 -21.86
C PHE A 66 -12.68 4.15 -20.56
N TYR A 67 -12.46 5.22 -19.78
CA TYR A 67 -13.21 5.48 -18.55
C TYR A 67 -14.73 5.48 -18.79
N ARG A 68 -15.20 6.16 -19.85
CA ARG A 68 -16.64 6.21 -20.20
C ARG A 68 -17.22 4.87 -20.64
N SER A 69 -16.38 3.93 -21.10
CA SER A 69 -16.80 2.58 -21.48
C SER A 69 -16.98 1.63 -20.29
N LEU A 70 -16.38 1.96 -19.13
CA LEU A 70 -16.42 1.12 -17.94
C LEU A 70 -17.78 1.21 -17.23
N ASN A 71 -18.20 0.09 -16.64
CA ASN A 71 -19.38 0.03 -15.79
C ASN A 71 -19.04 -0.60 -14.41
N PRO A 72 -19.97 -0.64 -13.45
CA PRO A 72 -19.70 -1.21 -12.12
C PRO A 72 -19.41 -2.72 -12.09
N GLY A 73 -19.67 -3.42 -13.19
CA GLY A 73 -19.31 -4.82 -13.43
C GLY A 73 -17.88 -5.02 -13.94
N CYS A 74 -17.07 -3.96 -14.03
CA CYS A 74 -15.65 -4.01 -14.39
C CYS A 74 -14.73 -3.81 -13.18
N ALA A 75 -13.63 -4.57 -13.16
CA ALA A 75 -12.44 -4.24 -12.40
C ALA A 75 -11.26 -3.98 -13.34
N LEU A 76 -10.46 -2.97 -13.04
CA LEU A 76 -9.22 -2.65 -13.74
C LEU A 76 -8.05 -3.10 -12.87
N VAL A 77 -7.06 -3.75 -13.50
CA VAL A 77 -5.78 -4.12 -12.91
C VAL A 77 -4.67 -3.48 -13.72
N ILE A 78 -3.74 -2.82 -13.04
CA ILE A 78 -2.56 -2.21 -13.62
C ILE A 78 -1.35 -2.86 -12.96
N PRO A 79 -0.71 -3.86 -13.61
CA PRO A 79 0.41 -4.60 -13.04
C PRO A 79 1.66 -3.75 -12.79
N ARG A 80 1.83 -2.63 -13.49
CA ARG A 80 3.02 -1.76 -13.44
C ARG A 80 2.60 -0.35 -13.04
N SER A 81 1.80 -0.25 -11.97
CA SER A 81 1.07 0.96 -11.60
C SER A 81 1.94 2.12 -11.14
N GLU A 82 3.21 1.84 -10.87
CA GLU A 82 4.23 2.81 -10.53
C GLU A 82 4.57 3.78 -11.65
N ASN A 83 4.24 3.44 -12.91
CA ASN A 83 4.51 4.34 -14.02
C ASN A 83 3.55 5.55 -13.95
N PRO A 84 4.06 6.80 -13.87
CA PRO A 84 3.22 8.00 -13.78
C PRO A 84 2.28 8.19 -14.97
N GLY A 85 2.53 7.55 -16.12
CA GLY A 85 1.65 7.56 -17.27
C GLY A 85 0.24 7.03 -16.97
N PHE A 86 0.08 6.21 -15.92
CA PHE A 86 -1.25 5.73 -15.49
C PHE A 86 -2.02 6.73 -14.62
N ASP A 87 -1.38 7.79 -14.10
CA ASP A 87 -1.96 8.68 -13.10
C ASP A 87 -3.22 9.38 -13.59
N PHE A 88 -3.25 9.78 -14.87
CA PHE A 88 -4.43 10.42 -15.45
C PHE A 88 -5.66 9.51 -15.37
N LEU A 89 -5.52 8.23 -15.74
CA LEU A 89 -6.62 7.26 -15.67
C LEU A 89 -6.96 6.91 -14.21
N LYS A 90 -5.95 6.62 -13.38
CA LYS A 90 -6.14 6.33 -11.94
C LYS A 90 -6.92 7.45 -11.25
N SER A 91 -6.67 8.72 -11.58
CA SER A 91 -7.35 9.88 -11.00
C SER A 91 -8.86 9.96 -11.28
N LYS A 92 -9.33 9.29 -12.33
CA LYS A 92 -10.76 9.23 -12.71
C LYS A 92 -11.47 8.02 -12.09
N LEU A 93 -10.72 7.02 -11.66
CA LEU A 93 -11.23 5.77 -11.14
C LEU A 93 -11.33 5.81 -9.62
N THR A 94 -12.17 4.93 -9.10
CA THR A 94 -12.13 4.57 -7.69
C THR A 94 -11.04 3.54 -7.51
N GLU A 95 -10.00 3.91 -6.78
CA GLU A 95 -8.98 2.99 -6.33
C GLU A 95 -9.55 2.06 -5.26
N PHE A 96 -9.37 0.75 -5.45
CA PHE A 96 -9.82 -0.26 -4.49
C PHE A 96 -8.67 -0.75 -3.61
N GLY A 97 -7.49 -0.96 -4.19
CA GLY A 97 -6.35 -1.46 -3.45
C GLY A 97 -5.07 -1.52 -4.27
N THR A 98 -3.99 -1.89 -3.60
CA THR A 98 -2.68 -2.17 -4.18
C THR A 98 -2.07 -3.43 -3.56
N VAL A 99 -1.21 -4.11 -4.32
CA VAL A 99 -0.36 -5.19 -3.81
C VAL A 99 1.09 -4.80 -4.05
N GLY A 100 1.89 -4.76 -2.98
CA GLY A 100 3.31 -4.41 -3.02
C GLY A 100 4.20 -5.42 -3.76
N PRO A 101 5.54 -5.30 -3.65
CA PRO A 101 6.49 -6.02 -4.48
C PRO A 101 6.63 -7.49 -4.06
N CYS A 102 6.80 -8.34 -5.07
CA CYS A 102 7.17 -9.75 -4.90
C CYS A 102 8.67 -9.99 -5.18
N GLY A 103 9.53 -9.00 -4.90
CA GLY A 103 10.94 -9.08 -5.23
C GLY A 103 11.18 -9.22 -6.74
N ALA A 104 12.03 -10.16 -7.15
CA ALA A 104 12.32 -10.41 -8.56
C ALA A 104 11.20 -11.20 -9.30
N ASP A 105 10.15 -11.64 -8.58
CA ASP A 105 9.14 -12.55 -9.13
C ASP A 105 7.92 -11.87 -9.76
N GLY A 106 7.83 -10.55 -9.67
CA GLY A 106 6.74 -9.78 -10.26
C GLY A 106 7.04 -8.29 -10.25
N PRO A 107 6.14 -7.47 -10.80
CA PRO A 107 6.24 -6.03 -10.75
C PRO A 107 6.23 -5.57 -9.31
N HIS A 108 6.64 -4.32 -9.16
CA HIS A 108 6.76 -3.74 -7.85
C HIS A 108 5.41 -3.41 -7.22
N GLU A 109 4.48 -2.84 -7.98
CA GLU A 109 3.16 -2.52 -7.48
C GLU A 109 2.09 -2.93 -8.49
N MET A 110 1.12 -3.71 -8.01
CA MET A 110 -0.11 -3.97 -8.76
C MET A 110 -1.24 -3.14 -8.16
N TRP A 111 -1.76 -2.18 -8.93
CA TRP A 111 -2.94 -1.42 -8.57
C TRP A 111 -4.21 -2.07 -9.10
N TRP A 112 -5.30 -1.97 -8.35
CA TRP A 112 -6.62 -2.38 -8.83
C TRP A 112 -7.73 -1.45 -8.37
N GLY A 113 -8.74 -1.29 -9.23
CA GLY A 113 -9.82 -0.33 -9.03
C GLY A 113 -10.95 -0.47 -10.05
N GLY A 114 -11.83 0.52 -10.12
CA GLY A 114 -12.98 0.51 -11.03
C GLY A 114 -13.82 1.77 -10.94
N THR A 115 -15.07 1.70 -11.40
CA THR A 115 -15.98 2.86 -11.37
C THR A 115 -16.65 3.08 -10.01
N GLY A 116 -16.63 2.07 -9.12
CA GLY A 116 -17.11 2.19 -7.75
C GLY A 116 -17.28 0.85 -7.05
N TRP A 117 -17.73 0.91 -5.79
CA TRP A 117 -17.83 -0.25 -4.88
C TRP A 117 -19.13 -1.07 -4.87
N PRO A 118 -20.24 -0.73 -5.57
CA PRO A 118 -21.55 -1.30 -5.23
C PRO A 118 -21.60 -2.83 -5.37
N LYS A 119 -20.90 -3.39 -6.35
CA LYS A 119 -20.81 -4.85 -6.54
C LYS A 119 -20.13 -5.54 -5.35
N LEU A 120 -18.98 -5.02 -4.92
CA LEU A 120 -18.21 -5.61 -3.81
C LEU A 120 -18.90 -5.41 -2.46
N LEU A 121 -19.60 -4.28 -2.27
CA LEU A 121 -20.39 -4.03 -1.07
C LEU A 121 -21.55 -5.03 -0.95
N ALA A 122 -22.31 -5.24 -2.03
CA ALA A 122 -23.40 -6.21 -2.03
C ALA A 122 -22.90 -7.63 -1.72
N ALA A 123 -21.79 -8.05 -2.33
CA ALA A 123 -21.20 -9.36 -2.08
C ALA A 123 -20.62 -9.50 -0.65
N ALA A 124 -20.09 -8.41 -0.08
CA ALA A 124 -19.57 -8.42 1.28
C ALA A 124 -20.66 -8.63 2.34
N ASP A 125 -21.88 -8.16 2.10
CA ASP A 125 -23.02 -8.35 3.02
C ASP A 125 -23.43 -9.83 3.15
N GLU A 126 -23.11 -10.65 2.14
CA GLU A 126 -23.34 -12.10 2.13
C GLU A 126 -22.19 -12.89 2.77
N SER A 127 -21.06 -12.24 3.10
CA SER A 127 -19.87 -12.90 3.64
C SER A 127 -20.08 -13.42 5.06
N GLY A 128 -19.63 -14.66 5.30
CA GLY A 128 -19.62 -15.28 6.62
C GLY A 128 -18.42 -14.90 7.51
N ILE A 129 -17.34 -14.37 6.93
CA ILE A 129 -16.12 -14.04 7.68
C ILE A 129 -16.31 -12.69 8.37
N ARG A 130 -16.22 -12.69 9.70
CA ARG A 130 -16.43 -11.50 10.54
C ARG A 130 -15.14 -11.15 11.29
N PRO A 131 -14.69 -9.88 11.28
CA PRO A 131 -13.59 -9.46 12.13
C PRO A 131 -14.05 -9.33 13.58
N ARG A 132 -13.14 -9.54 14.52
CA ARG A 132 -13.33 -9.06 15.90
C ARG A 132 -13.08 -7.57 15.93
N VAL A 133 -14.06 -6.81 16.43
CA VAL A 133 -13.90 -5.38 16.66
C VAL A 133 -13.09 -5.17 17.94
N VAL A 134 -11.99 -4.44 17.85
CA VAL A 134 -11.15 -4.12 19.00
C VAL A 134 -11.09 -2.62 19.20
N SER A 135 -11.10 -2.18 20.45
CA SER A 135 -11.01 -0.76 20.79
C SER A 135 -10.42 -0.58 22.17
N CYS A 136 -9.81 0.57 22.41
CA CYS A 136 -9.26 0.92 23.72
C CYS A 136 -9.51 2.39 24.03
N TYR A 137 -9.55 2.70 25.33
CA TYR A 137 -9.76 4.05 25.83
C TYR A 137 -8.93 4.29 27.10
N PRO A 138 -8.59 5.53 27.45
CA PRO A 138 -7.90 5.83 28.70
C PRO A 138 -8.72 5.36 29.91
N ARG A 139 -8.07 4.75 30.92
CA ARG A 139 -8.75 4.20 32.12
C ARG A 139 -9.54 5.23 32.95
N GLY A 140 -9.25 6.52 32.81
CA GLY A 140 -10.04 7.61 33.40
C GLY A 140 -10.97 8.33 32.42
N GLY A 141 -11.14 7.81 31.20
CA GLY A 141 -11.91 8.42 30.12
C GLY A 141 -13.41 8.14 30.18
N ASP A 142 -14.14 8.61 29.16
CA ASP A 142 -15.59 8.46 29.04
C ASP A 142 -16.02 6.99 28.79
N GLU A 143 -16.50 6.31 29.83
CA GLU A 143 -17.06 4.96 29.72
C GLU A 143 -18.37 4.92 28.90
N ALA A 144 -19.09 6.04 28.77
CA ALA A 144 -20.33 6.06 28.01
C ALA A 144 -20.08 5.86 26.51
N ALA A 145 -18.96 6.37 25.98
CA ALA A 145 -18.55 6.16 24.58
C ALA A 145 -18.28 4.67 24.30
N SER A 146 -17.50 4.01 25.16
CA SER A 146 -17.19 2.59 25.01
C SER A 146 -18.44 1.70 25.11
N LEU A 147 -19.40 2.08 25.95
CA LEU A 147 -20.69 1.40 26.06
C LEU A 147 -21.54 1.57 24.78
N ARG A 148 -21.62 2.77 24.20
CA ARG A 148 -22.33 3.02 22.93
C ARG A 148 -21.74 2.19 21.79
N LEU A 149 -20.41 2.16 21.69
CA LEU A 149 -19.71 1.33 20.71
C LEU A 149 -20.07 -0.14 20.90
N ARG A 150 -19.95 -0.67 22.12
CA ARG A 150 -20.28 -2.06 22.47
C ARG A 150 -21.72 -2.44 22.09
N GLN A 151 -22.69 -1.60 22.45
CA GLN A 151 -24.10 -1.82 22.10
C GLN A 151 -24.32 -1.88 20.57
N SER A 152 -23.63 -1.02 19.82
CA SER A 152 -23.75 -1.01 18.36
C SER A 152 -23.16 -2.27 17.71
N ILE A 153 -22.07 -2.81 18.27
CA ILE A 153 -21.43 -4.06 17.84
C ILE A 153 -22.32 -5.27 18.17
N GLU A 154 -22.86 -5.34 19.39
CA GLU A 154 -23.75 -6.42 19.84
C GLU A 154 -24.99 -6.52 18.95
N ARG A 155 -25.59 -5.37 18.61
CA ARG A 155 -26.72 -5.28 17.67
C ARG A 155 -26.39 -5.90 16.30
N LEU A 156 -25.15 -5.78 15.85
CA LEU A 156 -24.66 -6.30 14.58
C LEU A 156 -24.13 -7.74 14.69
N ARG A 157 -24.22 -8.36 15.87
CA ARG A 157 -23.75 -9.72 16.17
C ARG A 157 -22.28 -9.91 15.80
N LEU A 158 -21.46 -8.92 16.15
CA LEU A 158 -20.02 -8.96 15.99
C LEU A 158 -19.35 -9.26 17.33
N ASP A 159 -18.26 -10.01 17.27
CA ASP A 159 -17.39 -10.18 18.42
C ASP A 159 -16.62 -8.89 18.70
N CYS A 160 -16.41 -8.57 19.98
CA CYS A 160 -15.54 -7.46 20.34
C CYS A 160 -14.62 -7.71 21.53
N HIS A 161 -13.60 -6.86 21.62
CA HIS A 161 -12.78 -6.66 22.80
C HIS A 161 -12.55 -5.16 22.98
N ILE A 162 -13.15 -4.58 24.03
CA ILE A 162 -13.01 -3.16 24.36
C ILE A 162 -12.54 -3.08 25.80
N GLU A 163 -11.37 -2.50 26.04
CA GLU A 163 -10.78 -2.40 27.38
C GLU A 163 -10.18 -1.02 27.68
N PRO A 164 -10.21 -0.58 28.96
CA PRO A 164 -9.48 0.58 29.40
C PRO A 164 -7.97 0.29 29.48
N VAL A 165 -7.16 1.16 28.90
CA VAL A 165 -5.69 1.08 28.96
C VAL A 165 -5.13 2.17 29.87
N GLY A 166 -4.02 1.85 30.55
CA GLY A 166 -3.25 2.85 31.28
C GLY A 166 -2.55 3.76 30.28
N THR A 167 -2.65 5.07 30.46
CA THR A 167 -2.05 6.06 29.57
C THR A 167 -1.06 6.93 30.32
N GLN A 168 0.01 7.35 29.64
CA GLN A 168 1.05 8.21 30.20
C GLN A 168 0.50 9.57 30.66
N PHE A 169 -0.47 10.10 29.91
CA PHE A 169 -1.09 11.40 30.21
C PHE A 169 -2.48 11.30 30.85
N GLY A 170 -2.95 10.10 31.22
CA GLY A 170 -4.19 9.86 31.96
C GLY A 170 -5.49 10.10 31.18
N ASP A 171 -5.59 11.20 30.44
CA ASP A 171 -6.80 11.66 29.75
C ASP A 171 -6.82 11.37 28.24
N ARG A 172 -5.67 11.02 27.66
CA ARG A 172 -5.49 10.77 26.22
C ARG A 172 -4.66 9.53 25.96
N LEU A 173 -4.96 8.89 24.83
CA LEU A 173 -4.21 7.75 24.29
C LEU A 173 -3.13 8.25 23.33
N LEU A 174 -1.91 7.79 23.50
CA LEU A 174 -0.81 8.05 22.57
C LEU A 174 -0.76 6.97 21.47
N CYS A 175 -0.17 7.34 20.34
CA CYS A 175 -0.01 6.45 19.17
C CYS A 175 0.66 5.11 19.55
N PHE A 176 1.71 5.14 20.36
CA PHE A 176 2.41 3.91 20.76
C PHE A 176 1.57 3.02 21.68
N GLU A 177 0.78 3.61 22.58
CA GLU A 177 -0.09 2.86 23.50
C GLU A 177 -1.19 2.12 22.72
N LYS A 178 -1.71 2.76 21.67
CA LYS A 178 -2.65 2.13 20.74
C LYS A 178 -2.01 1.02 19.92
N ALA A 179 -0.80 1.25 19.38
CA ALA A 179 -0.07 0.22 18.65
C ALA A 179 0.27 -0.99 19.54
N GLU A 180 0.67 -0.77 20.81
CA GLU A 180 0.88 -1.84 21.79
C GLU A 180 -0.40 -2.60 22.13
N PHE A 181 -1.52 -1.89 22.30
CA PHE A 181 -2.84 -2.52 22.43
C PHE A 181 -3.13 -3.43 21.22
N MET A 182 -2.92 -2.93 20.00
CA MET A 182 -3.16 -3.71 18.78
C MET A 182 -2.27 -4.94 18.68
N VAL A 183 -1.00 -4.85 19.06
CA VAL A 183 -0.08 -6.00 19.15
C VAL A 183 -0.53 -7.03 20.18
N ARG A 184 -1.02 -6.58 21.34
CA ARG A 184 -1.60 -7.47 22.36
C ARG A 184 -2.85 -8.18 21.82
N MET A 185 -3.74 -7.46 21.14
CA MET A 185 -4.92 -8.04 20.52
C MET A 185 -4.57 -9.02 19.39
N TRP A 186 -3.56 -8.70 18.58
CA TRP A 186 -3.04 -9.58 17.53
C TRP A 186 -2.56 -10.92 18.08
N THR A 187 -1.92 -10.89 19.24
CA THR A 187 -1.40 -12.10 19.90
C THR A 187 -2.51 -12.92 20.55
N LYS A 188 -3.53 -12.24 21.11
CA LYS A 188 -4.62 -12.85 21.85
C LYS A 188 -5.65 -13.54 20.96
N TYR A 189 -5.99 -12.93 19.82
CA TYR A 189 -7.07 -13.37 18.94
C TYR A 189 -6.53 -13.96 17.64
N ARG A 190 -7.23 -14.95 17.10
CA ARG A 190 -6.82 -15.70 15.88
C ARG A 190 -7.58 -15.26 14.64
N GLU A 191 -8.71 -14.63 14.82
CA GLU A 191 -9.55 -14.00 13.80
C GLU A 191 -9.00 -12.62 13.37
N PRO A 192 -9.36 -12.13 12.17
CA PRO A 192 -9.01 -10.77 11.74
C PRO A 192 -9.48 -9.71 12.73
N LEU A 193 -8.71 -8.64 12.84
CA LEU A 193 -8.99 -7.54 13.76
C LEU A 193 -9.46 -6.32 13.00
N LEU A 194 -10.48 -5.65 13.54
CA LEU A 194 -10.88 -4.32 13.12
C LEU A 194 -10.76 -3.37 14.31
N PHE A 195 -9.73 -2.54 14.31
CA PHE A 195 -9.66 -1.42 15.25
C PHE A 195 -10.67 -0.35 14.87
N VAL A 196 -11.38 0.18 15.86
CA VAL A 196 -12.21 1.37 15.73
C VAL A 196 -12.04 2.22 16.98
N GLU A 197 -11.97 3.56 16.85
CA GLU A 197 -11.99 4.46 18.01
C GLU A 197 -13.22 4.24 18.89
N THR A 198 -13.05 4.47 20.20
CA THR A 198 -14.14 4.25 21.18
C THR A 198 -15.30 5.22 21.04
N ASP A 199 -15.12 6.33 20.35
CA ASP A 199 -16.15 7.31 20.07
C ASP A 199 -17.08 6.93 18.90
N ALA A 200 -16.86 5.77 18.29
CA ALA A 200 -17.58 5.35 17.11
C ALA A 200 -18.90 4.62 17.44
N VAL A 201 -19.79 4.64 16.44
CA VAL A 201 -21.00 3.81 16.39
C VAL A 201 -21.02 3.06 15.06
N LEU A 202 -21.12 1.73 15.12
CA LEU A 202 -21.31 0.92 13.93
C LEU A 202 -22.79 0.94 13.53
N ARG A 203 -23.06 1.39 12.31
CA ARG A 203 -24.40 1.45 11.71
C ARG A 203 -24.71 0.22 10.87
N ALA A 204 -23.68 -0.38 10.29
CA ALA A 204 -23.75 -1.64 9.55
C ALA A 204 -22.51 -2.50 9.88
N ALA A 205 -22.56 -3.79 9.57
CA ALA A 205 -21.43 -4.68 9.79
C ALA A 205 -20.29 -4.35 8.78
N PRO A 206 -19.07 -4.03 9.22
CA PRO A 206 -17.95 -3.67 8.35
C PRO A 206 -17.28 -4.91 7.74
N LEU A 207 -18.00 -5.61 6.87
CA LEU A 207 -17.60 -6.93 6.35
C LEU A 207 -16.70 -6.86 5.11
N LEU A 208 -16.62 -5.72 4.42
CA LEU A 208 -15.85 -5.58 3.17
C LEU A 208 -14.38 -6.00 3.32
N PRO A 209 -13.60 -5.55 4.32
CA PRO A 209 -12.20 -5.98 4.44
C PRO A 209 -12.05 -7.51 4.55
N SER A 210 -12.91 -8.15 5.34
CA SER A 210 -12.88 -9.62 5.53
C SER A 210 -13.33 -10.37 4.30
N PHE A 211 -14.35 -9.87 3.59
CA PHE A 211 -14.78 -10.41 2.30
C PHE A 211 -13.68 -10.33 1.24
N LEU A 212 -12.94 -9.22 1.20
CA LEU A 212 -11.83 -9.02 0.26
C LEU A 212 -10.63 -9.91 0.57
N GLY A 213 -10.51 -10.43 1.79
CA GLY A 213 -9.38 -11.27 2.20
C GLY A 213 -8.03 -10.55 2.13
N CYS A 214 -8.01 -9.23 2.29
CA CYS A 214 -6.78 -8.43 2.23
C CYS A 214 -5.95 -8.56 3.52
N ASP A 215 -4.68 -8.20 3.44
CA ASP A 215 -3.82 -8.13 4.63
C ASP A 215 -4.21 -6.95 5.50
N VAL A 216 -4.47 -5.80 4.87
CA VAL A 216 -4.71 -4.53 5.57
C VAL A 216 -5.81 -3.76 4.84
N ALA A 217 -6.72 -3.15 5.59
CA ALA A 217 -7.65 -2.19 5.01
C ALA A 217 -7.72 -0.92 5.88
N VAL A 218 -7.66 0.22 5.21
CA VAL A 218 -7.60 1.54 5.85
C VAL A 218 -8.38 2.55 5.02
N HIS A 219 -8.76 3.66 5.64
CA HIS A 219 -9.46 4.75 4.96
C HIS A 219 -8.49 5.89 4.58
N LYS A 220 -8.54 6.33 3.31
CA LYS A 220 -7.82 7.54 2.87
C LYS A 220 -8.57 8.80 3.31
N TRP A 221 -7.99 9.54 4.23
CA TRP A 221 -8.38 10.89 4.58
C TRP A 221 -7.72 11.93 3.67
N ASN A 222 -8.39 13.05 3.37
CA ASN A 222 -7.86 14.12 2.50
C ASN A 222 -7.27 13.66 1.15
N ARG A 223 -7.74 12.52 0.62
CA ARG A 223 -7.28 11.84 -0.62
C ARG A 223 -5.90 11.17 -0.55
N TRP A 224 -5.15 11.31 0.54
CA TRP A 224 -3.78 10.74 0.62
C TRP A 224 -3.33 10.35 2.03
N GLU A 225 -3.90 10.91 3.09
CA GLU A 225 -3.54 10.56 4.48
C GLU A 225 -4.22 9.27 4.90
N ILE A 226 -3.56 8.43 5.70
CA ILE A 226 -4.22 7.27 6.30
C ILE A 226 -4.89 7.72 7.61
N SER A 227 -6.21 7.49 7.71
CA SER A 227 -6.90 7.65 9.00
C SER A 227 -6.58 6.46 9.89
N ALA A 228 -6.03 6.73 11.07
CA ALA A 228 -5.78 5.70 12.07
C ALA A 228 -7.02 5.37 12.92
N ARG A 229 -8.13 6.09 12.74
CA ARG A 229 -9.38 5.89 13.52
C ARG A 229 -10.07 4.56 13.23
N MET A 230 -9.72 3.94 12.11
CA MET A 230 -10.11 2.58 11.76
C MET A 230 -8.98 1.89 11.00
N LEU A 231 -8.62 0.70 11.46
CA LEU A 231 -7.57 -0.12 10.87
C LEU A 231 -8.01 -1.58 10.90
N TYR A 232 -8.14 -2.18 9.73
CA TYR A 232 -8.33 -3.62 9.59
C TYR A 232 -7.00 -4.33 9.39
N LEU A 233 -6.81 -5.44 10.10
CA LEU A 233 -5.68 -6.35 9.96
C LEU A 233 -6.20 -7.77 9.72
N GLY A 234 -6.00 -8.27 8.51
CA GLY A 234 -6.11 -9.68 8.17
C GLY A 234 -5.02 -10.50 8.86
N ARG A 235 -5.18 -11.81 8.92
CA ARG A 235 -4.30 -12.70 9.70
C ARG A 235 -3.13 -13.26 8.89
N SER A 236 -2.34 -12.36 8.30
CA SER A 236 -1.14 -12.71 7.55
C SER A 236 0.14 -12.21 8.22
N ALA A 237 1.27 -12.83 7.88
CA ALA A 237 2.58 -12.35 8.33
C ALA A 237 2.90 -10.94 7.81
N ARG A 238 2.34 -10.56 6.66
CA ARG A 238 2.51 -9.22 6.06
C ARG A 238 1.77 -8.15 6.88
N ALA A 239 0.55 -8.45 7.32
CA ALA A 239 -0.20 -7.59 8.23
C ALA A 239 0.49 -7.47 9.61
N GLU A 240 1.05 -8.57 10.13
CA GLU A 240 1.87 -8.50 11.35
C GLU A 240 3.08 -7.59 11.17
N ARG A 241 3.80 -7.71 10.04
CA ARG A 241 4.95 -6.85 9.74
C ARG A 241 4.57 -5.38 9.78
N LEU A 242 3.46 -4.99 9.15
CA LEU A 242 2.93 -3.62 9.23
C LEU A 242 2.71 -3.19 10.68
N LEU A 243 2.00 -4.02 11.46
CA LEU A 243 1.68 -3.72 12.85
C LEU A 243 2.94 -3.54 13.71
N ARG A 244 3.96 -4.38 13.51
CA ARG A 244 5.26 -4.27 14.22
C ARG A 244 6.02 -3.01 13.81
N THR A 245 6.06 -2.69 12.52
CA THR A 245 6.69 -1.46 12.03
C THR A 245 5.98 -0.24 12.59
N TRP A 246 4.65 -0.25 12.62
CA TRP A 246 3.87 0.85 13.20
C TRP A 246 4.13 1.00 14.71
N GLN A 247 4.17 -0.11 15.47
CA GLN A 247 4.55 -0.10 16.89
C GLN A 247 5.93 0.54 17.10
N GLN A 248 6.93 0.12 16.33
CA GLN A 248 8.29 0.61 16.44
C GLN A 248 8.37 2.12 16.15
N LEU A 249 7.80 2.58 15.03
CA LEU A 249 7.77 4.00 14.68
C LEU A 249 7.06 4.84 15.74
N SER A 250 5.94 4.32 16.26
CA SER A 250 5.16 5.00 17.29
C SER A 250 5.95 5.18 18.59
N ALA A 251 6.71 4.16 19.00
CA ALA A 251 7.57 4.22 20.17
C ALA A 251 8.78 5.15 19.96
N SER A 252 9.36 5.17 18.75
CA SER A 252 10.51 6.02 18.44
C SER A 252 10.16 7.50 18.26
N TYR A 253 8.94 7.81 17.82
CA TYR A 253 8.52 9.17 17.49
C TYR A 253 7.19 9.56 18.16
N PRO A 254 7.09 9.55 19.49
CA PRO A 254 5.82 9.72 20.22
C PRO A 254 5.18 11.11 20.05
N ALA A 255 5.94 12.10 19.56
CA ALA A 255 5.45 13.46 19.30
C ALA A 255 4.81 13.63 17.90
N ILE A 256 4.95 12.64 17.02
CA ILE A 256 4.38 12.69 15.67
C ILE A 256 2.96 12.12 15.71
N TRP A 257 2.06 12.74 14.94
CA TRP A 257 0.65 12.34 14.91
C TRP A 257 0.46 10.96 14.28
N GLU A 258 -0.60 10.27 14.72
CA GLU A 258 -0.79 8.85 14.48
C GLU A 258 -0.97 8.49 13.00
N GLY A 259 -1.82 9.22 12.28
CA GLY A 259 -2.07 8.96 10.86
C GLY A 259 -0.81 9.03 10.01
N TYR A 260 0.15 9.89 10.37
CA TYR A 260 1.45 9.94 9.70
C TYR A 260 2.28 8.70 9.99
N LEU A 261 2.40 8.30 11.26
CA LEU A 261 3.22 7.14 11.62
C LEU A 261 2.67 5.85 11.03
N LEU A 262 1.34 5.71 10.95
CA LEU A 262 0.70 4.59 10.26
C LEU A 262 0.95 4.63 8.75
N ASP A 263 0.88 5.82 8.11
CA ASP A 263 1.25 5.99 6.70
C ASP A 263 2.71 5.61 6.42
N GLN A 264 3.63 5.99 7.29
CA GLN A 264 5.05 5.64 7.18
C GLN A 264 5.29 4.14 7.39
N ALA A 265 4.61 3.54 8.37
CA ALA A 265 4.66 2.10 8.57
C ALA A 265 4.14 1.35 7.34
N TRP A 266 3.04 1.83 6.76
CA TRP A 266 2.49 1.30 5.52
C TRP A 266 3.50 1.42 4.39
N SER A 267 4.14 2.59 4.21
CA SER A 267 5.21 2.80 3.22
C SER A 267 6.33 1.78 3.31
N LEU A 268 6.97 1.73 4.47
CA LEU A 268 8.12 0.87 4.69
C LEU A 268 7.76 -0.60 4.51
N THR A 269 6.57 -1.00 4.94
CA THR A 269 6.13 -2.39 4.80
C THR A 269 5.81 -2.71 3.34
N SER A 270 5.02 -1.86 2.70
CA SER A 270 4.57 -2.05 1.31
C SER A 270 5.69 -2.00 0.27
N SER A 271 6.87 -1.44 0.57
CA SER A 271 8.04 -1.48 -0.32
C SER A 271 8.94 -2.71 -0.12
N GLN A 272 8.69 -3.50 0.93
CA GLN A 272 9.54 -4.63 1.34
C GLN A 272 8.84 -5.99 1.17
N VAL A 273 7.51 -6.02 1.19
CA VAL A 273 6.71 -7.25 1.07
C VAL A 273 5.50 -7.00 0.20
N PRO A 274 4.89 -8.05 -0.40
CA PRO A 274 3.71 -7.90 -1.23
C PRO A 274 2.46 -7.69 -0.37
N LEU A 275 2.40 -6.58 0.35
CA LEU A 275 1.31 -6.21 1.24
C LEU A 275 0.06 -5.91 0.42
N ASP A 276 -0.99 -6.70 0.61
CA ASP A 276 -2.29 -6.51 -0.04
C ASP A 276 -3.13 -5.51 0.76
N THR A 277 -3.16 -4.28 0.26
CA THR A 277 -3.78 -3.13 0.91
C THR A 277 -5.08 -2.76 0.22
N VAL A 278 -6.15 -2.62 1.00
CA VAL A 278 -7.44 -2.11 0.54
C VAL A 278 -7.69 -0.70 1.05
N TRP A 279 -8.14 0.16 0.14
CA TRP A 279 -8.52 1.54 0.41
C TRP A 279 -10.04 1.64 0.57
N LEU A 280 -10.51 1.68 1.81
CA LEU A 280 -11.93 1.60 2.08
C LEU A 280 -12.69 2.82 1.53
N PRO A 281 -13.91 2.62 0.99
CA PRO A 281 -14.70 3.70 0.44
C PRO A 281 -15.06 4.73 1.52
N ARG A 282 -15.37 5.96 1.09
CA ARG A 282 -15.87 7.00 1.99
C ARG A 282 -17.14 6.61 2.76
N SER A 283 -17.90 5.64 2.26
CA SER A 283 -19.06 5.11 2.98
C SER A 283 -18.67 4.25 4.18
N TYR A 284 -17.42 3.87 4.38
CA TYR A 284 -17.01 3.06 5.53
C TYR A 284 -16.73 3.89 6.79
N HIS A 285 -16.34 5.15 6.62
CA HIS A 285 -15.93 6.02 7.71
C HIS A 285 -16.39 7.46 7.46
N ALA A 286 -17.12 8.04 8.40
CA ALA A 286 -17.47 9.46 8.38
C ALA A 286 -17.51 10.06 9.79
N LEU A 287 -17.31 11.37 9.90
CA LEU A 287 -17.56 12.10 11.14
C LEU A 287 -19.02 12.54 11.21
N LYS A 288 -19.54 12.67 12.43
CA LYS A 288 -20.85 13.26 12.65
C LYS A 288 -20.87 14.70 12.16
N GLY A 289 -21.82 14.99 11.26
CA GLY A 289 -21.94 16.28 10.58
C GLY A 289 -21.38 16.28 9.15
N ASP A 290 -20.61 15.27 8.76
CA ASP A 290 -20.15 15.14 7.37
C ASP A 290 -21.31 14.81 6.42
N LEU A 291 -21.18 15.24 5.15
CA LEU A 291 -22.14 14.91 4.09
C LEU A 291 -22.37 13.40 3.93
N GLY A 292 -21.35 12.58 4.21
CA GLY A 292 -21.40 11.12 4.13
C GLY A 292 -21.95 10.42 5.38
N ALA A 293 -22.19 11.15 6.48
CA ALA A 293 -22.53 10.58 7.79
C ALA A 293 -23.76 9.68 7.74
N SER A 294 -24.78 10.04 6.95
CA SER A 294 -26.04 9.28 6.84
C SER A 294 -25.86 7.86 6.28
N ARG A 295 -24.82 7.63 5.47
CA ARG A 295 -24.55 6.36 4.78
C ARG A 295 -23.29 5.66 5.29
N ALA A 296 -22.71 6.15 6.38
CA ALA A 296 -21.47 5.61 6.91
C ALA A 296 -21.68 4.27 7.63
N THR A 297 -20.85 3.27 7.33
CA THR A 297 -20.79 1.99 8.06
C THR A 297 -20.35 2.22 9.50
N ILE A 298 -19.32 3.05 9.69
CA ILE A 298 -18.79 3.48 10.99
C ILE A 298 -18.90 5.00 11.06
N LEU A 299 -19.59 5.50 12.07
CA LEU A 299 -19.73 6.93 12.34
C LEU A 299 -18.93 7.28 13.60
N HIS A 300 -18.06 8.28 13.52
CA HIS A 300 -17.36 8.83 14.68
C HIS A 300 -18.04 10.09 15.18
N ASP A 301 -18.22 10.21 16.50
CA ASP A 301 -18.91 11.32 17.13
C ASP A 301 -17.99 12.51 17.45
N GLN A 302 -16.68 12.29 17.61
CA GLN A 302 -15.71 13.34 17.89
C GLN A 302 -15.04 13.86 16.62
N GLN A 303 -14.76 15.17 16.61
CA GLN A 303 -13.94 15.77 15.57
C GLN A 303 -12.51 15.25 15.65
N THR A 304 -11.88 15.16 14.49
CA THR A 304 -10.49 14.75 14.37
C THR A 304 -9.58 15.82 14.97
N THR A 305 -8.65 15.40 15.81
CA THR A 305 -7.68 16.31 16.42
C THR A 305 -6.41 16.42 15.59
N THR A 306 -5.59 17.43 15.87
CA THR A 306 -4.27 17.60 15.22
C THR A 306 -3.30 16.45 15.51
N LEU A 307 -3.54 15.71 16.61
CA LEU A 307 -2.80 14.51 17.01
C LEU A 307 -3.20 13.27 16.20
N GLU A 308 -4.36 13.30 15.53
CA GLU A 308 -4.86 12.22 14.68
C GLU A 308 -4.62 12.53 13.20
N LEU A 309 -4.97 13.75 12.77
CA LEU A 309 -4.92 14.23 11.39
C LEU A 309 -4.26 15.60 11.41
N GLY A 310 -2.98 15.63 11.06
CA GLY A 310 -2.13 16.81 11.20
C GLY A 310 -2.72 18.07 10.57
N SER A 311 -2.98 19.09 11.39
CA SER A 311 -3.22 20.46 10.92
C SER A 311 -2.04 21.35 11.30
N ASP A 312 -0.81 20.95 10.93
CA ASP A 312 0.30 21.90 11.00
C ASP A 312 0.47 22.60 9.65
N PRO A 313 0.09 23.90 9.52
CA PRO A 313 0.45 24.70 8.36
C PRO A 313 1.97 24.85 8.15
N GLY A 314 2.78 24.57 9.18
CA GLY A 314 4.24 24.46 9.12
C GLY A 314 4.76 23.10 8.64
N PHE A 315 3.90 22.08 8.45
CA PHE A 315 4.33 20.83 7.83
C PHE A 315 4.62 21.06 6.35
N ALA A 316 5.90 20.94 5.98
CA ALA A 316 6.43 21.38 4.70
C ALA A 316 5.60 20.86 3.51
N SER A 317 5.21 21.77 2.62
CA SER A 317 4.60 21.48 1.31
C SER A 317 5.34 20.38 0.55
N MET A 318 6.64 20.30 0.76
CA MET A 318 7.58 19.29 0.27
C MET A 318 7.17 17.84 0.59
N VAL A 319 6.66 17.55 1.80
CA VAL A 319 6.22 16.19 2.17
C VAL A 319 4.83 15.89 1.64
N ARG A 320 4.00 16.92 1.40
CA ARG A 320 2.64 16.77 0.85
C ARG A 320 2.64 16.49 -0.66
N ALA A 321 3.59 17.05 -1.42
CA ALA A 321 3.67 16.88 -2.88
C ALA A 321 4.03 15.44 -3.28
N ALA A 322 5.06 14.85 -2.64
CA ALA A 322 5.47 13.45 -2.83
C ALA A 322 4.33 12.44 -2.56
N ARG A 323 3.35 12.82 -1.72
CA ARG A 323 2.28 11.95 -1.23
C ARG A 323 0.99 11.97 -2.05
N ARG A 324 0.72 13.04 -2.82
CA ARG A 324 -0.56 13.22 -3.53
C ARG A 324 -0.74 12.32 -4.77
N ALA A 325 0.32 11.68 -5.27
CA ALA A 325 0.31 10.92 -6.52
C ALA A 325 0.36 9.39 -6.36
N GLY A 326 -0.04 8.83 -5.21
CA GLY A 326 -0.06 7.36 -5.05
C GLY A 326 1.33 6.69 -5.04
N ARG A 327 2.38 7.45 -4.69
CA ARG A 327 3.80 7.09 -4.51
C ARG A 327 4.64 6.80 -5.76
N THR A 328 5.18 7.89 -6.30
CA THR A 328 6.59 8.04 -6.71
C THR A 328 7.05 9.39 -6.17
N GLY A 329 7.64 9.40 -4.98
CA GLY A 329 8.29 10.57 -4.40
C GLY A 329 9.75 10.23 -4.21
N ALA A 330 10.66 11.04 -4.75
CA ALA A 330 12.04 10.62 -4.92
C ALA A 330 12.82 10.29 -3.65
N ARG A 331 12.34 10.75 -2.50
CA ARG A 331 13.01 10.56 -1.21
C ARG A 331 12.83 9.17 -0.63
N ASP A 332 11.71 8.51 -0.92
CA ASP A 332 11.41 7.20 -0.36
C ASP A 332 11.80 6.14 -1.39
N ALA A 333 12.49 5.10 -0.90
CA ALA A 333 12.77 3.92 -1.71
C ALA A 333 11.44 3.35 -2.19
N PHE A 334 11.31 3.29 -3.50
CA PHE A 334 10.16 2.66 -4.14
C PHE A 334 10.14 1.18 -3.75
N MET A 335 11.26 0.48 -3.93
CA MET A 335 11.45 -0.92 -3.54
C MET A 335 12.64 -1.09 -2.61
N VAL A 336 12.54 -2.04 -1.69
CA VAL A 336 13.67 -2.49 -0.88
C VAL A 336 13.81 -4.01 -0.96
N MET A 337 15.00 -4.48 -1.34
CA MET A 337 15.37 -5.90 -1.26
C MET A 337 16.48 -6.08 -0.23
N THR A 338 16.46 -7.21 0.49
CA THR A 338 17.50 -7.57 1.46
C THR A 338 18.16 -8.88 1.05
N SER A 339 19.47 -8.98 1.21
CA SER A 339 20.23 -10.20 0.97
C SER A 339 20.78 -10.80 2.28
N LYS A 340 21.36 -11.99 2.21
CA LYS A 340 22.07 -12.62 3.34
C LYS A 340 23.52 -12.16 3.48
N ALA A 341 23.98 -11.18 2.69
CA ALA A 341 25.35 -10.73 2.74
C ALA A 341 25.69 -10.17 4.14
N GLU A 342 26.87 -10.53 4.64
CA GLU A 342 27.30 -10.20 6.02
C GLU A 342 27.70 -8.73 6.18
N THR A 343 27.97 -8.00 5.09
CA THR A 343 28.37 -6.60 5.17
C THR A 343 27.16 -5.68 5.32
N GLY A 344 27.21 -4.73 6.27
CA GLY A 344 26.12 -3.78 6.53
C GLY A 344 25.96 -2.68 5.48
N ASN A 345 26.62 -2.76 4.32
CA ASN A 345 26.59 -1.72 3.30
C ASN A 345 25.36 -1.88 2.40
N GLY A 346 24.63 -0.78 2.21
CA GLY A 346 23.50 -0.70 1.29
C GLY A 346 23.89 -0.07 -0.05
N ILE A 347 23.08 -0.37 -1.07
CA ILE A 347 23.15 0.26 -2.38
C ILE A 347 21.81 0.87 -2.76
N ALA A 348 21.84 2.10 -3.24
CA ALA A 348 20.71 2.82 -3.79
C ALA A 348 20.83 2.89 -5.32
N VAL A 349 19.86 2.34 -6.03
CA VAL A 349 19.72 2.46 -7.48
C VAL A 349 18.64 3.50 -7.76
N ILE A 350 18.98 4.51 -8.55
CA ILE A 350 18.08 5.59 -8.94
C ILE A 350 17.78 5.47 -10.43
N LEU A 351 16.55 5.12 -10.78
CA LEU A 351 16.08 5.08 -12.15
C LEU A 351 15.54 6.45 -12.55
N ARG A 352 16.27 7.16 -13.41
CA ARG A 352 15.94 8.53 -13.83
C ARG A 352 15.01 8.58 -15.04
N ASN A 353 14.32 9.71 -15.22
CA ASN A 353 13.49 10.01 -16.38
C ASN A 353 12.35 9.02 -16.63
N VAL A 354 11.73 8.47 -15.57
CA VAL A 354 10.66 7.47 -15.70
C VAL A 354 9.47 8.00 -16.50
N SER A 355 9.12 9.28 -16.34
CA SER A 355 7.98 9.91 -17.05
C SER A 355 8.17 10.02 -18.56
N ALA A 356 9.43 10.07 -19.04
CA ALA A 356 9.76 10.23 -20.45
C ALA A 356 9.93 8.88 -21.18
N ASN A 357 9.73 7.76 -20.48
CA ASN A 357 9.97 6.42 -21.00
C ASN A 357 8.72 5.54 -20.94
N ASP A 358 8.70 4.54 -21.81
CA ASP A 358 7.64 3.53 -21.91
C ASP A 358 7.56 2.66 -20.64
N ALA A 359 6.35 2.25 -20.25
CA ALA A 359 6.16 1.45 -19.03
C ALA A 359 6.73 0.04 -19.15
N GLY A 360 6.80 -0.52 -20.35
CA GLY A 360 7.58 -1.71 -20.69
C GLY A 360 9.06 -1.54 -20.39
N ALA A 361 9.67 -0.47 -20.90
CA ALA A 361 11.09 -0.22 -20.70
C ALA A 361 11.44 0.02 -19.22
N VAL A 362 10.62 0.78 -18.49
CA VAL A 362 10.78 1.02 -17.05
C VAL A 362 10.73 -0.31 -16.30
N ALA A 363 9.67 -1.08 -16.47
CA ALA A 363 9.49 -2.33 -15.75
C ALA A 363 10.55 -3.38 -16.09
N ALA A 364 10.93 -3.54 -17.36
CA ALA A 364 12.02 -4.43 -17.75
C ALA A 364 13.35 -4.05 -17.09
N THR A 365 13.59 -2.75 -16.87
CA THR A 365 14.78 -2.28 -16.15
C THR A 365 14.69 -2.61 -14.66
N VAL A 366 13.53 -2.42 -14.03
CA VAL A 366 13.28 -2.82 -12.64
C VAL A 366 13.49 -4.32 -12.46
N GLU A 367 12.95 -5.14 -13.36
CA GLU A 367 13.13 -6.60 -13.39
C GLU A 367 14.62 -6.98 -13.56
N ALA A 368 15.35 -6.29 -14.44
CA ALA A 368 16.76 -6.57 -14.65
C ALA A 368 17.62 -6.21 -13.41
N VAL A 369 17.34 -5.07 -12.76
CA VAL A 369 18.03 -4.64 -11.53
C VAL A 369 17.74 -5.60 -10.37
N THR A 370 16.46 -5.93 -10.16
CA THR A 370 16.03 -6.85 -9.09
C THR A 370 16.60 -8.26 -9.32
N GLY A 371 16.55 -8.74 -10.56
CA GLY A 371 17.10 -10.03 -10.97
C GLY A 371 18.61 -10.10 -10.78
N ALA A 372 19.34 -9.06 -11.18
CA ALA A 372 20.79 -8.98 -10.95
C ALA A 372 21.12 -8.99 -9.45
N TYR A 373 20.38 -8.24 -8.63
CA TYR A 373 20.63 -8.19 -7.19
C TYR A 373 20.34 -9.52 -6.50
N ALA A 374 19.29 -10.23 -6.95
CA ALA A 374 18.95 -11.55 -6.46
C ALA A 374 19.99 -12.61 -6.88
N ALA A 375 20.57 -12.48 -8.08
CA ALA A 375 21.58 -13.40 -8.59
C ALA A 375 22.95 -13.18 -7.94
N ASP A 376 23.41 -11.95 -7.87
CA ASP A 376 24.66 -11.55 -7.22
C ASP A 376 24.53 -10.14 -6.64
N CYS A 377 24.33 -10.07 -5.33
CA CYS A 377 24.18 -8.82 -4.60
C CYS A 377 25.50 -8.02 -4.44
N GLY A 378 26.64 -8.53 -4.93
CA GLY A 378 27.93 -7.83 -4.86
C GLY A 378 28.42 -7.55 -3.44
N GLY A 379 27.91 -8.28 -2.45
CA GLY A 379 28.21 -8.09 -1.03
C GLY A 379 27.33 -7.06 -0.31
N TYR A 380 26.44 -6.35 -1.01
CA TYR A 380 25.50 -5.41 -0.38
C TYR A 380 24.36 -6.16 0.31
N SER A 381 24.10 -5.88 1.59
CA SER A 381 23.00 -6.50 2.36
C SER A 381 21.62 -5.92 2.04
N ARG A 382 21.58 -4.74 1.42
CA ARG A 382 20.34 -4.03 1.09
C ARG A 382 20.43 -3.31 -0.24
N LEU A 383 19.40 -3.48 -1.06
CA LEU A 383 19.13 -2.67 -2.26
C LEU A 383 17.93 -1.78 -1.99
N GLU A 384 18.05 -0.50 -2.27
CA GLU A 384 16.94 0.44 -2.41
C GLU A 384 16.85 0.91 -3.85
N LEU A 385 15.69 0.80 -4.46
CA LEU A 385 15.43 1.30 -5.81
C LEU A 385 14.47 2.48 -5.71
N SER A 386 14.82 3.61 -6.32
CA SER A 386 13.97 4.80 -6.41
C SER A 386 13.61 5.09 -7.86
N LEU A 387 12.32 5.36 -8.11
CA LEU A 387 11.81 5.76 -9.42
C LEU A 387 11.64 7.28 -9.48
N CYS A 388 12.46 7.94 -10.29
CA CYS A 388 12.46 9.39 -10.42
C CYS A 388 11.78 9.78 -11.73
N ALA A 389 10.59 10.36 -11.62
CA ALA A 389 9.83 10.85 -12.76
C ALA A 389 10.53 12.05 -13.41
N TRP A 390 11.10 12.94 -12.60
CA TRP A 390 11.71 14.20 -13.02
C TRP A 390 13.15 14.33 -12.54
N GLN A 391 13.87 15.36 -13.00
CA GLN A 391 15.27 15.56 -12.61
C GLN A 391 15.43 16.03 -11.16
N ASP A 392 14.49 16.83 -10.66
CA ASP A 392 14.48 17.27 -9.25
C ASP A 392 14.31 16.08 -8.30
N ASP A 393 13.60 15.04 -8.75
CA ASP A 393 13.46 13.80 -8.01
C ASP A 393 14.83 13.11 -7.83
N VAL A 394 15.63 13.03 -8.89
CA VAL A 394 16.96 12.39 -8.84
C VAL A 394 17.84 13.05 -7.77
N GLY A 395 17.80 14.39 -7.66
CA GLY A 395 18.53 15.13 -6.64
C GLY A 395 18.13 14.73 -5.22
N ALA A 396 16.82 14.71 -4.93
CA ALA A 396 16.31 14.34 -3.62
C ALA A 396 16.56 12.86 -3.27
N ALA A 397 16.50 11.94 -4.25
CA ALA A 397 16.86 10.54 -4.07
C ALA A 397 18.34 10.36 -3.74
N ARG A 398 19.22 11.09 -4.43
CA ARG A 398 20.66 11.07 -4.21
C ARG A 398 21.01 11.58 -2.80
N GLU A 399 20.38 12.67 -2.36
CA GLU A 399 20.57 13.21 -1.02
C GLU A 399 20.14 12.21 0.07
N ALA A 400 18.98 11.57 -0.08
CA ALA A 400 18.50 10.56 0.86
C ALA A 400 19.45 9.35 0.93
N ALA A 401 19.88 8.83 -0.21
CA ALA A 401 20.84 7.72 -0.27
C ALA A 401 22.20 8.07 0.34
N ALA A 402 22.68 9.30 0.12
CA ALA A 402 23.92 9.79 0.72
C ALA A 402 23.81 9.90 2.25
N GLN A 403 22.67 10.36 2.79
CA GLN A 403 22.42 10.40 4.23
C GLN A 403 22.40 8.99 4.84
N ALA A 404 21.85 8.01 4.12
CA ALA A 404 21.88 6.59 4.49
C ALA A 404 23.26 5.92 4.31
N ARG A 405 24.26 6.66 3.77
CA ARG A 405 25.60 6.18 3.44
C ARG A 405 25.59 4.99 2.46
N TYR A 406 24.63 4.98 1.54
CA TYR A 406 24.55 3.95 0.52
C TYR A 406 25.43 4.26 -0.67
N ARG A 407 25.90 3.21 -1.34
CA ARG A 407 26.48 3.36 -2.68
C ARG A 407 25.37 3.82 -3.62
N ILE A 408 25.63 4.81 -4.46
CA ILE A 408 24.61 5.37 -5.36
C ILE A 408 24.93 4.93 -6.79
N LEU A 409 23.96 4.32 -7.46
CA LEU A 409 24.01 4.01 -8.89
C LEU A 409 22.85 4.71 -9.60
N GLU A 410 23.14 5.46 -10.65
CA GLU A 410 22.13 6.11 -11.47
C GLU A 410 22.05 5.42 -12.82
N ILE A 411 20.85 4.99 -13.18
CA ILE A 411 20.59 4.24 -14.42
C ILE A 411 19.41 4.84 -15.18
N ALA A 412 19.34 4.56 -16.48
CA ALA A 412 18.22 4.96 -17.33
C ALA A 412 17.37 3.74 -17.74
N PRO A 413 16.06 3.91 -17.98
CA PRO A 413 15.24 2.86 -18.56
C PRO A 413 15.83 2.33 -19.87
N GLY A 414 15.85 1.01 -20.02
CA GLY A 414 16.42 0.32 -21.18
C GLY A 414 17.94 0.12 -21.12
N GLN A 415 18.63 0.60 -20.08
CA GLN A 415 20.04 0.31 -19.87
C GLN A 415 20.24 -1.20 -19.63
N ARG A 416 21.23 -1.79 -20.30
CA ARG A 416 21.57 -3.21 -20.11
C ARG A 416 22.18 -3.41 -18.72
N ILE A 417 21.52 -4.23 -17.91
CA ILE A 417 22.00 -4.66 -16.59
C ILE A 417 22.43 -6.13 -16.69
N ALA A 418 23.70 -6.41 -16.36
CA ALA A 418 24.23 -7.78 -16.32
C ALA A 418 23.94 -8.45 -14.97
N ASN A 419 24.02 -9.77 -14.88
CA ASN A 419 23.74 -10.49 -13.64
C ASN A 419 24.76 -10.20 -12.53
N ASP A 420 26.00 -9.89 -12.89
CA ASP A 420 27.12 -9.53 -12.00
C ASP A 420 27.22 -8.01 -11.76
N PHE A 421 26.19 -7.24 -12.14
CA PHE A 421 26.19 -5.77 -12.12
C PHE A 421 26.63 -5.20 -10.77
N PHE A 422 26.17 -5.75 -9.65
CA PHE A 422 26.52 -5.25 -8.32
C PHE A 422 27.95 -5.62 -7.91
N ALA A 423 28.40 -6.84 -8.24
CA ALA A 423 29.77 -7.28 -7.95
C ALA A 423 30.82 -6.48 -8.74
N ALA A 424 30.52 -6.15 -10.00
CA ALA A 424 31.37 -5.29 -10.82
C ALA A 424 31.54 -3.90 -10.18
N HIS A 425 30.46 -3.30 -9.71
CA HIS A 425 30.50 -1.96 -9.08
C HIS A 425 31.13 -1.96 -7.68
N ALA A 426 31.07 -3.07 -6.95
CA ALA A 426 31.81 -3.24 -5.70
C ALA A 426 33.32 -3.34 -5.93
N SER A 427 33.73 -3.94 -7.05
CA SER A 427 35.14 -4.18 -7.41
C SER A 427 35.86 -2.93 -7.94
N ASP A 428 35.18 -2.08 -8.71
CA ASP A 428 35.73 -0.80 -9.20
C ASP A 428 36.15 0.14 -8.04
N ASP A 429 35.47 0.04 -6.90
CA ASP A 429 35.79 0.78 -5.68
C ASP A 429 36.96 0.17 -4.89
N ALA A 430 37.40 -1.06 -5.15
CA ALA A 430 38.63 -1.61 -4.56
C ALA A 430 39.88 -1.12 -5.32
N VAL A 431 39.73 -0.76 -6.59
CA VAL A 431 40.81 -0.25 -7.45
C VAL A 431 41.06 1.25 -7.24
N MET A 432 40.04 2.03 -6.90
CA MET A 432 40.16 3.47 -6.57
C MET A 432 40.99 3.81 -5.32
N PRO A 433 40.89 3.11 -4.17
CA PRO A 433 41.75 3.35 -3.02
C PRO A 433 43.19 2.88 -3.29
N ALA A 434 43.39 1.84 -4.11
CA ALA A 434 44.71 1.39 -4.53
C ALA A 434 45.43 2.45 -5.39
N ARG A 435 44.71 3.18 -6.25
CA ARG A 435 45.25 4.30 -7.06
C ARG A 435 45.57 5.57 -6.26
N ARG A 436 45.05 5.73 -5.03
CA ARG A 436 45.41 6.85 -4.14
C ARG A 436 46.56 6.51 -3.18
N LEU A 437 46.95 5.25 -3.08
CA LEU A 437 48.00 4.77 -2.18
C LEU A 437 49.38 4.64 -2.85
N PHE A 438 49.47 4.79 -4.17
CA PHE A 438 50.75 4.84 -4.88
C PHE A 438 50.74 6.00 -5.89
N PRO A 439 51.51 7.08 -5.66
CA PRO A 439 51.74 8.14 -6.64
C PRO A 439 52.58 7.67 -7.83
#